data_AF-R5JQT9-F1
#
_entry.id   AF-R5JQT9-F1
#
_cell.length_a   1.000
_cell.length_b   1.000
_cell.length_c   1.000
_cell.angle_alpha   90.00
_cell.angle_beta   90.00
_cell.angle_gamma   90.00
#
_symmetry.space_group_name_H-M   'P 1'
#
loop_
_entity.id
_entity.type
_entity.pdbx_description
1 polymer ?
#
loop_
_entity_poly.entity_id
_entity_poly.type
_entity_poly.pdbx_seq_one_letter_code
_entity_poly.pdbx_strand_id
1 'polypeptide(L)'
;MEAIGDLFAIKFYAARDGKLDNKYNRLIQAYNYSQTLRIFLTCASVVPLILSDHPFASFVINGAQTIDKKSDKIESKANNQRFRLYKYVAEHLFGDSIFQDYEFPEVSSYLIVNRNSCQDVEQKKNEIKERLFNLYDIDI
;
A
#
# COMPACT_ATOMS: atom_id res chain seq x y z
N MET A 1 2.57 -8.32 -6.88
CA MET A 1 3.56 -7.85 -5.90
C MET A 1 4.76 -7.35 -6.67
N GLU A 2 5.40 -6.28 -6.21
CA GLU A 2 6.63 -5.74 -6.80
C GLU A 2 7.67 -5.67 -5.69
N ALA A 3 8.90 -6.14 -5.94
CA ALA A 3 9.97 -6.15 -4.96
C ALA A 3 11.04 -5.11 -5.33
N ILE A 4 11.46 -4.32 -4.35
CA ILE A 4 12.49 -3.27 -4.48
C ILE A 4 13.50 -3.50 -3.36
N GLY A 5 14.46 -4.40 -3.61
CA GLY A 5 15.29 -4.96 -2.53
C GLY A 5 14.40 -5.71 -1.53
N ASP A 6 14.52 -5.39 -0.24
CA ASP A 6 13.73 -6.00 0.84
C ASP A 6 12.36 -5.33 1.05
N LEU A 7 11.97 -4.39 0.19
CA LEU A 7 10.66 -3.73 0.24
C LEU A 7 9.70 -4.35 -0.78
N PHE A 8 8.56 -4.83 -0.30
CA PHE A 8 7.54 -5.45 -1.13
C PHE A 8 6.29 -4.57 -1.23
N ALA A 9 5.97 -4.13 -2.44
CA ALA A 9 4.78 -3.35 -2.71
C ALA A 9 3.55 -4.23 -2.97
N ILE A 10 2.51 -4.01 -2.16
CA ILE A 10 1.18 -4.59 -2.31
C ILE A 10 0.36 -3.64 -3.20
N LYS A 11 0.24 -4.01 -4.48
CA LYS A 11 -0.53 -3.31 -5.51
C LYS A 11 -1.52 -4.27 -6.16
N PHE A 12 -2.77 -3.84 -6.36
CA PHE A 12 -3.81 -4.66 -6.99
C PHE A 12 -4.72 -3.83 -7.90
N TYR A 13 -5.20 -4.47 -8.96
CA TYR A 13 -6.19 -3.97 -9.91
C TYR A 13 -7.07 -5.13 -10.37
N ALA A 14 -8.28 -4.86 -10.85
CA ALA A 14 -9.12 -5.93 -11.39
C ALA A 14 -8.47 -6.48 -12.68
N ALA A 15 -8.33 -7.80 -12.81
CA ALA A 15 -7.60 -8.40 -13.94
C ALA A 15 -8.05 -7.89 -15.33
N ARG A 16 -9.36 -7.66 -15.50
CA ARG A 16 -9.95 -7.07 -16.73
C ARG A 16 -9.40 -5.69 -17.09
N ASP A 17 -8.94 -4.93 -16.10
CA ASP A 17 -8.42 -3.58 -16.26
C ASP A 17 -6.92 -3.55 -16.55
N GLY A 18 -6.23 -4.70 -16.63
CA GLY A 18 -4.77 -4.76 -16.65
C GLY A 18 -4.05 -3.96 -17.75
N LYS A 19 -4.73 -3.70 -18.87
CA LYS A 19 -4.23 -2.92 -20.01
C LYS A 19 -4.50 -1.42 -19.93
N LEU A 20 -5.22 -0.96 -18.90
CA LEU A 20 -5.62 0.43 -18.75
C LEU A 20 -4.59 1.20 -17.94
N ASP A 21 -4.25 2.40 -18.38
CA ASP A 21 -3.31 3.27 -17.66
C ASP A 21 -3.85 3.64 -16.27
N ASN A 22 -5.16 3.85 -16.16
CA ASN A 22 -5.86 4.13 -14.90
C ASN A 22 -6.43 2.90 -14.19
N LYS A 23 -5.90 1.70 -14.44
CA LYS A 23 -6.40 0.43 -13.86
C LYS A 23 -6.48 0.43 -12.34
N TYR A 24 -5.52 1.07 -11.69
CA TYR A 24 -5.50 1.18 -10.24
C TYR A 24 -6.61 2.10 -9.72
N ASN A 25 -7.13 3.01 -10.53
CA ASN A 25 -8.13 4.01 -10.09
C ASN A 25 -9.57 3.49 -10.24
N ARG A 26 -9.79 2.44 -11.05
CA ARG A 26 -11.13 1.92 -11.40
C ARG A 26 -11.74 0.95 -10.38
N LEU A 27 -10.93 0.43 -9.46
CA LEU A 27 -11.34 -0.56 -8.47
C LEU A 27 -12.51 -0.07 -7.59
N ILE A 28 -12.56 1.22 -7.23
CA ILE A 28 -13.62 1.75 -6.35
C ILE A 28 -14.94 1.95 -7.10
N GLN A 29 -14.91 2.33 -8.37
CA GLN A 29 -16.16 2.50 -9.14
C GLN A 29 -16.84 1.16 -9.44
N ALA A 30 -16.07 0.08 -9.49
CA ALA A 30 -16.55 -1.25 -9.81
C ALA A 30 -16.93 -2.09 -8.58
N TYR A 31 -16.33 -1.82 -7.41
CA TYR A 31 -16.45 -2.65 -6.23
C TYR A 31 -16.75 -1.82 -4.98
N ASN A 32 -17.70 -2.27 -4.16
CA ASN A 32 -17.99 -1.64 -2.89
C ASN A 32 -16.90 -1.92 -1.83
N TYR A 33 -17.02 -1.29 -0.66
CA TYR A 33 -16.06 -1.43 0.45
C TYR A 33 -15.77 -2.90 0.82
N SER A 34 -16.80 -3.74 0.94
CA SER A 34 -16.66 -5.15 1.32
C SER A 34 -15.88 -5.97 0.29
N GLN A 35 -16.13 -5.73 -1.00
CA GLN A 35 -15.42 -6.41 -2.08
C GLN A 35 -13.96 -5.96 -2.15
N THR A 36 -13.70 -4.67 -1.95
CA THR A 36 -12.33 -4.12 -1.90
C THR A 36 -11.55 -4.71 -0.72
N LEU A 37 -12.19 -4.84 0.45
CA LEU A 37 -11.61 -5.49 1.63
C LEU A 37 -11.21 -6.95 1.36
N ARG A 38 -12.08 -7.74 0.70
CA ARG A 38 -11.79 -9.14 0.36
C ARG A 38 -10.60 -9.30 -0.57
N ILE A 39 -10.46 -8.42 -1.56
CA ILE A 39 -9.30 -8.42 -2.45
C ILE A 39 -8.04 -8.11 -1.65
N PHE A 40 -8.11 -7.11 -0.77
CA PHE A 40 -6.99 -6.74 0.07
C PHE A 40 -6.56 -7.87 1.01
N LEU A 41 -7.50 -8.54 1.67
CA LEU A 41 -7.23 -9.70 2.53
C LEU A 41 -6.59 -10.86 1.76
N THR A 42 -6.99 -11.07 0.50
CA THR A 42 -6.33 -12.05 -0.38
C THR A 42 -4.88 -11.67 -0.70
N CYS A 43 -4.60 -10.38 -0.96
CA CYS A 43 -3.22 -9.94 -1.16
C CYS A 43 -2.39 -10.08 0.12
N ALA A 44 -2.99 -9.77 1.26
CA ALA A 44 -2.37 -9.90 2.55
C ALA A 44 -2.07 -11.35 2.96
N SER A 45 -2.87 -12.32 2.54
CA SER A 45 -2.60 -13.73 2.86
C SER A 45 -1.31 -14.26 2.22
N VAL A 46 -0.70 -13.52 1.29
CA VAL A 46 0.60 -13.83 0.70
C VAL A 46 1.76 -13.36 1.58
N VAL A 47 1.53 -12.41 2.50
CA VAL A 47 2.56 -11.85 3.38
C VAL A 47 3.30 -12.93 4.19
N PRO A 48 2.64 -13.91 4.83
CA PRO A 48 3.35 -14.97 5.55
C PRO A 48 4.25 -15.81 4.64
N LEU A 49 3.85 -16.03 3.38
CA LEU A 49 4.67 -16.76 2.40
C LEU A 49 5.93 -15.97 2.05
N ILE A 50 5.81 -14.65 1.85
CA ILE A 50 6.96 -13.79 1.59
C ILE A 50 7.90 -13.76 2.78
N LEU A 51 7.37 -13.70 4.01
CA LEU A 51 8.19 -13.70 5.23
C LEU A 51 8.92 -15.03 5.46
N SER A 52 8.42 -16.14 4.91
CA SER A 52 9.13 -17.43 4.94
C SER A 52 10.42 -17.38 4.14
N ASP A 53 10.41 -16.73 2.96
CA ASP A 53 11.56 -16.67 2.05
C ASP A 53 12.42 -15.41 2.28
N HIS A 54 11.80 -14.34 2.78
CA HIS A 54 12.39 -13.03 3.03
C HIS A 54 12.03 -12.57 4.45
N PRO A 55 12.69 -13.12 5.49
CA PRO A 55 12.35 -12.85 6.89
C PRO A 55 12.53 -11.38 7.32
N PHE A 56 13.28 -10.60 6.56
CA PHE A 56 13.53 -9.17 6.77
C PHE A 56 12.68 -8.27 5.86
N ALA A 57 11.72 -8.83 5.13
CA ALA A 57 10.85 -8.09 4.22
C ALA A 57 10.05 -7.02 4.97
N SER A 58 10.06 -5.80 4.43
CA SER A 58 9.13 -4.73 4.78
C SER A 58 8.09 -4.58 3.66
N PHE A 59 6.93 -4.01 3.97
CA PHE A 59 5.82 -3.93 3.02
C PHE A 59 5.35 -2.49 2.84
N VAL A 60 4.95 -2.15 1.61
CA VAL A 60 4.29 -0.88 1.32
C VAL A 60 3.00 -1.13 0.57
N ILE A 61 1.95 -0.42 0.96
CA ILE A 61 0.67 -0.41 0.28
C ILE A 61 0.51 0.99 -0.29
N ASN A 62 0.43 1.11 -1.62
CA ASN A 62 0.17 2.39 -2.26
C ASN A 62 -1.29 2.47 -2.74
N GLY A 63 -2.04 3.41 -2.19
CA GLY A 63 -3.33 3.81 -2.70
C GLY A 63 -3.16 4.76 -3.87
N ALA A 64 -3.13 4.22 -5.09
CA ALA A 64 -3.24 5.06 -6.29
C ALA A 64 -4.42 6.05 -6.17
N GLN A 65 -4.22 7.29 -6.61
CA GLN A 65 -5.21 8.35 -6.59
C GLN A 65 -6.53 7.88 -7.24
N THR A 66 -7.62 7.86 -6.48
CA THR A 66 -8.93 7.57 -7.06
C THR A 66 -9.39 8.76 -7.90
N ILE A 67 -9.65 8.55 -9.20
CA ILE A 67 -10.31 9.53 -10.07
C ILE A 67 -11.80 9.15 -10.10
N ASP A 68 -12.67 9.99 -9.53
CA ASP A 68 -14.12 9.83 -9.67
C ASP A 68 -14.57 10.34 -11.05
N LYS A 69 -15.06 9.42 -11.89
CA LYS A 69 -15.48 9.71 -13.27
C LYS A 69 -16.93 10.20 -13.36
N LYS A 70 -17.71 10.14 -12.27
CA LYS A 70 -19.11 10.62 -12.27
C LYS A 70 -19.21 12.11 -11.94
N SER A 71 -18.24 12.65 -11.22
CA SER A 71 -18.24 14.03 -10.74
C SER A 71 -17.10 14.89 -11.29
N ASP A 72 -16.17 14.29 -12.05
CA ASP A 72 -14.90 14.89 -12.45
C ASP A 72 -14.07 15.44 -11.27
N LYS A 73 -14.38 15.00 -10.04
CA LYS A 73 -13.67 15.39 -8.82
C LYS A 73 -12.62 14.34 -8.50
N ILE A 74 -11.38 14.81 -8.37
CA ILE A 74 -10.32 14.06 -7.73
C ILE A 74 -10.67 14.02 -6.23
N GLU A 75 -10.95 12.84 -5.67
CA GLU A 75 -11.03 12.71 -4.21
C GLU A 75 -9.68 13.13 -3.62
N SER A 76 -9.71 14.01 -2.62
CA SER A 76 -8.53 14.42 -1.86
C SER A 76 -7.69 13.20 -1.46
N LYS A 77 -6.36 13.27 -1.72
CA LYS A 77 -5.37 12.23 -1.37
C LYS A 77 -5.41 11.88 0.13
N ALA A 78 -5.67 12.87 0.97
CA ALA A 78 -5.77 12.73 2.40
C ALA A 78 -7.17 12.19 2.74
N ASN A 79 -7.24 10.93 3.17
CA ASN A 79 -8.43 10.30 3.78
C ASN A 79 -9.55 9.84 2.81
N ASN A 80 -9.19 9.34 1.63
CA ASN A 80 -10.14 8.62 0.78
C ASN A 80 -10.50 7.24 1.38
N GLN A 81 -11.54 6.59 0.83
CA GLN A 81 -12.04 5.31 1.33
C GLN A 81 -10.97 4.19 1.34
N ARG A 82 -10.01 4.25 0.42
CA ARG A 82 -8.90 3.28 0.33
C ARG A 82 -7.90 3.43 1.45
N PHE A 83 -7.50 4.66 1.76
CA PHE A 83 -6.55 4.91 2.83
C PHE A 83 -7.07 4.37 4.17
N ARG A 84 -8.35 4.61 4.48
CA ARG A 84 -9.00 4.05 5.68
C ARG A 84 -9.02 2.52 5.68
N LEU A 85 -9.29 1.91 4.53
CA LEU A 85 -9.29 0.46 4.41
C LEU A 85 -7.89 -0.12 4.60
N TYR A 86 -6.87 0.47 3.97
CA TYR A 86 -5.50 -0.02 4.06
C TYR A 86 -4.94 0.13 5.46
N LYS A 87 -5.23 1.25 6.13
CA LYS A 87 -4.95 1.43 7.54
C LYS A 87 -5.55 0.31 8.38
N TYR A 88 -6.88 0.13 8.29
CA TYR A 88 -7.57 -0.91 9.05
C TYR A 88 -6.94 -2.28 8.85
N VAL A 89 -6.67 -2.66 7.60
CA VAL A 89 -6.17 -4.01 7.33
C VAL A 89 -4.70 -4.15 7.72
N ALA A 90 -3.88 -3.12 7.56
CA ALA A 90 -2.49 -3.14 8.01
C ALA A 90 -2.39 -3.27 9.55
N GLU A 91 -3.19 -2.49 10.30
CA GLU A 91 -3.29 -2.58 11.77
C GLU A 91 -3.70 -3.99 12.25
N HIS A 92 -4.53 -4.70 11.49
CA HIS A 92 -5.06 -6.01 11.90
C HIS A 92 -4.27 -7.21 11.36
N LEU A 93 -3.41 -7.02 10.36
CA LEU A 93 -2.62 -8.10 9.75
C LEU A 93 -1.23 -8.24 10.34
N PHE A 94 -0.63 -7.11 10.75
CA PHE A 94 0.77 -7.07 11.14
C PHE A 94 0.84 -6.85 12.65
N GLY A 95 1.55 -7.74 13.34
CA GLY A 95 1.73 -7.63 14.79
C GLY A 95 2.79 -6.58 15.15
N ASP A 96 2.50 -5.74 16.15
CA ASP A 96 3.34 -4.64 16.61
C ASP A 96 4.73 -5.05 17.13
N SER A 97 4.90 -6.33 17.47
CA SER A 97 6.17 -6.88 17.97
C SER A 97 7.24 -7.01 16.87
N ILE A 98 6.84 -7.29 15.63
CA ILE A 98 7.75 -7.48 14.50
C ILE A 98 7.71 -6.28 13.57
N PHE A 99 6.57 -5.60 13.49
CA PHE A 99 6.37 -4.51 12.55
C PHE A 99 6.14 -3.18 13.26
N GLN A 100 6.54 -2.11 12.58
CA GLN A 100 6.14 -0.74 12.88
C GLN A 100 5.52 -0.18 11.61
N ASP A 101 4.32 0.35 11.75
CA ASP A 101 3.60 0.96 10.65
C ASP A 101 3.73 2.48 10.62
N TYR A 102 3.61 3.03 9.42
CA TYR A 102 3.68 4.45 9.13
C TYR A 102 2.68 4.85 8.05
N GLU A 103 2.02 5.96 8.30
CA GLU A 103 1.09 6.58 7.37
C GLU A 103 1.77 7.68 6.57
N PHE A 104 1.54 7.69 5.25
CA PHE A 104 1.90 8.80 4.36
C PHE A 104 0.66 9.26 3.57
N PRO A 105 -0.27 10.02 4.20
CA PRO A 105 -1.51 10.48 3.58
C PRO A 105 -1.29 11.28 2.28
N GLU A 106 -0.17 11.99 2.17
CA GLU A 106 0.24 12.89 1.08
C GLU A 106 0.41 12.14 -0.24
N VAL A 107 0.79 10.87 -0.12
CA VAL A 107 1.02 9.94 -1.23
C VAL A 107 0.10 8.73 -1.14
N SER A 108 -0.95 8.83 -0.31
CA SER A 108 -1.94 7.78 -0.04
C SER A 108 -1.30 6.41 0.21
N SER A 109 -0.15 6.37 0.88
CA SER A 109 0.61 5.14 1.11
C SER A 109 0.68 4.76 2.59
N TYR A 110 0.79 3.46 2.82
CA TYR A 110 0.97 2.86 4.14
C TYR A 110 2.23 2.00 4.11
N LEU A 111 3.15 2.25 5.03
CA LEU A 111 4.42 1.55 5.13
C LEU A 111 4.43 0.68 6.38
N ILE A 112 4.98 -0.51 6.27
CA ILE A 112 5.05 -1.51 7.31
C ILE A 112 6.50 -1.98 7.37
N VAL A 113 7.27 -1.41 8.30
CA VAL A 113 8.69 -1.67 8.47
C VAL A 113 8.89 -2.86 9.38
N ASN A 114 9.67 -3.83 8.92
CA ASN A 114 10.08 -4.96 9.74
C ASN A 114 11.21 -4.52 10.67
N ARG A 115 10.95 -4.55 11.99
CA ARG A 115 11.91 -4.15 13.02
C ARG A 115 13.18 -5.00 12.99
N ASN A 116 13.09 -6.25 12.54
CA ASN A 116 14.26 -7.14 12.45
C ASN A 116 15.18 -6.80 11.27
N SER A 117 14.73 -5.96 10.33
CA SER A 117 15.49 -5.57 9.14
C SER A 117 16.45 -4.38 9.36
N CYS A 118 16.42 -3.77 10.55
CA CYS A 118 17.18 -2.55 10.84
C CYS A 118 17.44 -2.39 12.35
N GLN A 119 18.42 -1.56 12.71
CA GLN A 119 18.65 -1.15 14.10
C GLN A 119 17.82 0.08 14.48
N ASP A 120 17.62 0.98 13.53
CA ASP A 120 16.80 2.20 13.67
C ASP A 120 15.65 2.18 12.65
N VAL A 121 14.44 2.05 13.18
CA VAL A 121 13.21 1.95 12.39
C VAL A 121 12.82 3.30 11.77
N GLU A 122 13.09 4.43 12.46
CA GLU A 122 12.82 5.76 11.90
C GLU A 122 13.77 6.08 10.75
N GLN A 123 15.04 5.70 10.88
CA GLN A 123 15.98 5.82 9.76
C GLN A 123 15.51 4.99 8.56
N LYS A 124 15.15 3.71 8.78
CA LYS A 124 14.67 2.82 7.72
C LYS A 124 13.41 3.36 7.03
N LYS A 125 12.49 3.92 7.81
CA LYS A 125 11.30 4.59 7.31
C LYS A 125 11.67 5.78 6.42
N ASN A 126 12.61 6.63 6.82
CA ASN A 126 13.02 7.79 6.01
C ASN A 126 13.68 7.36 4.70
N GLU A 127 14.54 6.34 4.72
CA GLU A 127 15.15 5.76 3.51
C GLU A 127 14.10 5.22 2.54
N ILE A 128 13.10 4.48 3.06
CA ILE A 128 12.01 3.95 2.24
C ILE A 128 11.14 5.09 1.73
N LYS A 129 10.85 6.10 2.56
CA LYS A 129 10.09 7.29 2.18
C LYS A 129 10.75 7.96 0.97
N GLU A 130 12.02 8.35 1.09
CA GLU A 130 12.77 9.00 -0.01
C GLU A 130 12.74 8.17 -1.30
N ARG A 131 12.95 6.85 -1.20
CA ARG A 131 12.84 5.95 -2.35
C ARG A 131 11.45 5.96 -2.98
N LEU A 132 10.39 5.93 -2.17
CA LEU A 132 9.02 5.97 -2.66
C LEU A 132 8.70 7.30 -3.36
N PHE A 133 9.10 8.44 -2.78
CA PHE A 133 8.88 9.76 -3.41
C PHE A 133 9.58 9.84 -4.77
N ASN A 134 10.82 9.36 -4.87
CA ASN A 134 11.56 9.32 -6.14
C ASN A 134 10.93 8.37 -7.18
N LEU A 135 10.36 7.24 -6.74
CA LEU A 135 9.74 6.26 -7.64
C LEU A 135 8.38 6.71 -8.20
N TYR A 136 7.66 7.56 -7.46
CA TYR A 136 6.32 8.00 -7.84
C TYR A 136 6.29 9.43 -8.40
N ASP A 137 7.45 10.05 -8.61
CA ASP A 137 7.59 11.40 -9.20
C ASP A 137 6.71 12.43 -8.47
N ILE A 138 6.74 12.38 -7.14
CA ILE A 138 5.93 13.25 -6.28
C ILE A 138 6.81 14.42 -5.85
N ASP A 139 6.65 15.57 -6.51
CA ASP A 139 7.26 16.83 -6.10
C ASP A 139 6.80 17.23 -4.68
N ILE A 140 7.76 17.61 -3.83
CA ILE A 140 7.55 18.11 -2.45
C ILE A 140 7.23 19.60 -2.48
#